data_AF-A0A1M7ST38-F1
#
_entry.id   AF-A0A1M7ST38-F1
#
_cell.length_a   1.000
_cell.length_b   1.000
_cell.length_c   1.000
_cell.angle_alpha   90.00
_cell.angle_beta   90.00
_cell.angle_gamma   90.00
#
_symmetry.space_group_name_H-M   'P 1'
#
loop_
_entity.id
_entity.type
_entity.pdbx_description
1 polymer ?
#
loop_
_entity_poly.entity_id
_entity_poly.type
_entity_poly.pdbx_seq_one_letter_code
_entity_poly.pdbx_strand_id
1 'polypeptide(L)'
;MHPKGQTKQQRTGKRLANNFCLEVSIGLVLLSIAFFLSQYREFAVVFGELFILTGIFQIIFVKGYRIFGLYYLLSSIFLISLVYRSELWIFCTLFYLPLFLSYSKMHNITLQSGFKVLRTIAILLALLSTLLYVFKLNILINILVFVHSWIHVWVYSRFRYVDFKFLAQVSQKVEPESLKSDGDSISNLTYKSPAKVLWTRSDVYSSPVVSNSLIYVTSTDGCVYKFSSEGNVIWNRCFDEDIIASPVLDQDENVYIFTLYGKIYVVNKDGKYKKLCNLRDIVVSTPEFLNKVFYVVSHTGKLYAINSEGKKLLTVELKVESDSKPVVFEEYIYVTTNDGRLYKVSLDGKILWKFVAGGDVHTSPAVCGDRFVVFGSNDQNLYAVDFNGECLWKFKTEGEILSSPKCDREAIYFGSRDKNFYCVDGFGVRRWVFSSNAEVKSTPSVSEKGYVYFGCDDGAFYALDKKGKVCWYTKIGGTIYADPFITGEEEIYVSSLDGGIYVFR
;
A
#
# COMPACT_ATOMS: atom_id res chain seq x y z
N MET A 1 -13.98 7.55 -13.01
CA MET A 1 -14.53 7.35 -11.65
C MET A 1 -13.41 6.83 -10.76
N HIS A 2 -13.09 7.55 -9.68
CA HIS A 2 -12.01 7.21 -8.73
C HIS A 2 -12.07 5.75 -8.25
N PRO A 3 -10.92 5.07 -8.04
CA PRO A 3 -10.91 3.69 -7.57
C PRO A 3 -11.66 3.57 -6.24
N LYS A 4 -12.59 2.61 -6.17
CA LYS A 4 -13.27 2.17 -4.96
C LYS A 4 -12.27 1.38 -4.10
N GLY A 5 -11.27 2.08 -3.58
CA GLY A 5 -10.37 1.61 -2.53
C GLY A 5 -10.26 2.63 -1.38
N GLN A 6 -10.59 3.90 -1.64
CA GLN A 6 -10.67 4.91 -0.61
C GLN A 6 -12.10 5.09 -0.12
N THR A 7 -12.35 4.76 1.14
CA THR A 7 -13.63 5.04 1.80
C THR A 7 -13.95 6.53 1.70
N LYS A 8 -15.23 6.94 1.66
CA LYS A 8 -15.67 8.35 1.65
C LYS A 8 -14.94 9.19 2.72
N GLN A 9 -14.61 8.56 3.85
CA GLN A 9 -13.86 9.13 4.96
C GLN A 9 -12.39 9.47 4.62
N GLN A 10 -11.69 8.67 3.80
CA GLN A 10 -10.31 8.91 3.38
C GLN A 10 -10.19 10.09 2.41
N ARG A 11 -11.16 10.23 1.49
CA ARG A 11 -11.21 11.41 0.60
C ARG A 11 -11.43 12.70 1.38
N THR A 12 -12.28 12.67 2.40
CA THR A 12 -12.50 13.81 3.30
C THR A 12 -11.26 14.12 4.12
N GLY A 13 -10.57 13.11 4.67
CA GLY A 13 -9.33 13.28 5.43
C GLY A 13 -8.20 13.91 4.62
N LYS A 14 -7.98 13.42 3.40
CA LYS A 14 -6.97 13.96 2.46
C LYS A 14 -7.23 15.42 2.12
N ARG A 15 -8.49 15.77 1.87
CA ARG A 15 -8.89 17.15 1.58
C ARG A 15 -8.67 18.08 2.79
N LEU A 16 -9.06 17.65 3.98
CA LEU A 16 -8.89 18.44 5.22
C LEU A 16 -7.42 18.69 5.55
N ALA A 17 -6.55 17.69 5.38
CA ALA A 17 -5.13 17.87 5.65
C ALA A 17 -4.43 18.77 4.62
N ASN A 18 -4.78 18.64 3.34
CA ASN A 18 -4.23 19.54 2.31
C ASN A 18 -4.65 21.00 2.57
N ASN A 19 -5.92 21.22 2.94
CA ASN A 19 -6.39 22.56 3.31
C ASN A 19 -5.66 23.10 4.54
N PHE A 20 -5.48 22.28 5.60
CA PHE A 20 -4.70 22.65 6.77
C PHE A 20 -3.26 23.07 6.40
N CYS A 21 -2.57 22.25 5.61
CA CYS A 21 -1.21 22.52 5.15
C CYS A 21 -1.13 23.86 4.40
N LEU A 22 -2.09 24.12 3.51
CA LEU A 22 -2.16 25.34 2.72
C LEU A 22 -2.43 26.57 3.60
N GLU A 23 -3.46 26.51 4.45
CA GLU A 23 -3.88 27.63 5.29
C GLU A 23 -2.80 27.99 6.32
N VAL A 24 -2.17 27.02 6.99
CA VAL A 24 -1.05 27.30 7.91
C VAL A 24 0.15 27.89 7.19
N SER A 25 0.47 27.41 5.98
CA SER A 25 1.57 27.95 5.18
C SER A 25 1.33 29.41 4.81
N ILE A 26 0.11 29.74 4.35
CA ILE A 26 -0.29 31.11 4.04
C ILE A 26 -0.18 31.99 5.28
N GLY A 27 -0.68 31.50 6.42
CA GLY A 27 -0.66 32.26 7.66
C GLY A 27 0.75 32.57 8.18
N LEU A 28 1.66 31.59 8.16
CA LEU A 28 3.07 31.79 8.55
C LEU A 28 3.81 32.75 7.62
N VAL A 29 3.51 32.73 6.32
CA VAL A 29 4.08 33.67 5.36
C VAL A 29 3.56 35.09 5.63
N LEU A 30 2.26 35.28 5.81
CA LEU A 30 1.67 36.58 6.13
C LEU A 30 2.25 37.18 7.42
N LEU A 31 2.36 36.37 8.47
CA LEU A 31 2.98 36.80 9.73
C LEU A 31 4.46 37.18 9.55
N SER A 32 5.21 36.45 8.73
CA SER A 32 6.61 36.80 8.44
C SER A 32 6.78 38.04 7.55
N ILE A 33 5.82 38.34 6.68
CA ILE A 33 5.83 39.57 5.87
C ILE A 33 5.52 40.80 6.73
N ALA A 34 4.76 40.64 7.81
CA ALA A 34 4.37 41.73 8.71
C ALA A 34 5.58 42.49 9.30
N PHE A 35 6.77 41.86 9.39
CA PHE A 35 8.01 42.53 9.79
C PHE A 35 8.42 43.68 8.85
N PHE A 36 8.07 43.57 7.57
CA PHE A 36 8.51 44.49 6.51
C PHE A 36 7.44 45.50 6.11
N LEU A 37 6.19 45.28 6.52
CA LEU A 37 5.07 46.17 6.22
C LEU A 37 4.87 47.15 7.38
N SER A 38 5.16 48.43 7.18
CA SER A 38 4.84 49.47 8.17
C SER A 38 3.35 49.82 8.16
N GLN A 39 2.79 50.09 6.98
CA GLN A 39 1.40 50.54 6.81
C GLN A 39 0.36 49.41 6.90
N TYR A 40 0.74 48.18 6.51
CA TYR A 40 -0.16 47.02 6.44
C TYR A 40 0.15 45.95 7.48
N ARG A 41 0.90 46.29 8.53
CA ARG A 41 1.31 45.34 9.57
C ARG A 41 0.13 44.62 10.20
N GLU A 42 -0.85 45.40 10.68
CA GLU A 42 -2.02 44.86 11.39
C GLU A 42 -2.86 43.97 10.47
N PHE A 43 -3.02 44.38 9.21
CA PHE A 43 -3.71 43.58 8.21
C PHE A 43 -3.03 42.22 8.02
N ALA A 44 -1.70 42.20 7.84
CA ALA A 44 -0.94 40.97 7.67
C ALA A 44 -1.01 40.06 8.90
N VAL A 45 -0.99 40.64 10.11
CA VAL A 45 -1.14 39.88 11.37
C VAL A 45 -2.53 39.25 11.48
N VAL A 46 -3.60 40.04 11.30
CA VAL A 46 -4.99 39.57 11.43
C VAL A 46 -5.30 38.45 10.44
N PHE A 47 -4.95 38.64 9.16
CA PHE A 47 -5.19 37.60 8.15
C PHE A 47 -4.29 36.39 8.38
N GLY A 48 -3.02 36.60 8.77
CA GLY A 48 -2.09 35.53 9.08
C GLY A 48 -2.61 34.63 10.21
N GLU A 49 -3.11 35.23 11.28
CA GLU A 49 -3.72 34.52 12.41
C GLU A 49 -5.03 33.82 12.02
N LEU A 50 -5.88 34.48 11.22
CA LEU A 50 -7.13 33.90 10.73
C LEU A 50 -6.87 32.59 9.96
N PHE A 51 -5.93 32.59 9.01
CA PHE A 51 -5.59 31.40 8.24
C PHE A 51 -5.02 30.26 9.11
N ILE A 52 -4.22 30.59 10.13
CA ILE A 52 -3.72 29.57 11.06
C ILE A 52 -4.89 28.97 11.87
N LEU A 53 -5.79 29.81 12.38
CA LEU A 53 -6.95 29.36 13.15
C LEU A 53 -7.93 28.52 12.33
N THR A 54 -8.24 28.93 11.09
CA THR A 54 -9.11 28.15 10.19
C THR A 54 -8.48 26.80 9.88
N GLY A 55 -7.16 26.78 9.60
CA GLY A 55 -6.44 25.56 9.32
C GLY A 55 -6.51 24.61 10.52
N ILE A 56 -6.18 25.10 11.71
CA ILE A 56 -6.21 24.31 12.95
C ILE A 56 -7.62 23.78 13.23
N PHE A 57 -8.65 24.61 13.05
CA PHE A 57 -10.04 24.21 13.30
C PHE A 57 -10.46 23.01 12.42
N GLN A 58 -9.98 22.94 11.18
CA GLN A 58 -10.26 21.82 10.28
C GLN A 58 -9.68 20.48 10.77
N ILE A 59 -8.57 20.50 11.50
CA ILE A 59 -7.85 19.29 11.94
C ILE A 59 -7.98 18.99 13.44
N ILE A 60 -8.50 19.92 14.26
CA ILE A 60 -8.60 19.74 15.71
C ILE A 60 -9.54 18.58 16.08
N PHE A 61 -10.48 18.23 15.22
CA PHE A 61 -11.36 17.07 15.43
C PHE A 61 -10.68 15.74 15.08
N VAL A 62 -9.53 15.76 14.39
CA VAL A 62 -8.78 14.57 14.01
C VAL A 62 -7.75 14.22 15.09
N LYS A 63 -7.98 13.12 15.83
CA LYS A 63 -7.15 12.72 16.99
C LYS A 63 -5.63 12.78 16.73
N GLY A 64 -5.17 12.33 15.55
CA GLY A 64 -3.75 12.34 15.18
C GLY A 64 -3.16 13.73 14.95
N TYR A 65 -4.00 14.72 14.58
CA TYR A 65 -3.54 16.06 14.22
C TYR A 65 -3.70 17.14 15.29
N ARG A 66 -4.47 16.87 16.36
CA ARG A 66 -4.70 17.80 17.48
C ARG A 66 -3.44 18.43 18.04
N ILE A 67 -2.43 17.60 18.29
CA ILE A 67 -1.18 18.04 18.91
C ILE A 67 -0.38 18.91 17.93
N PHE A 68 -0.44 18.65 16.63
CA PHE A 68 0.21 19.50 15.63
C PHE A 68 -0.45 20.87 15.57
N GLY A 69 -1.79 20.92 15.52
CA GLY A 69 -2.53 22.18 15.55
C GLY A 69 -2.14 23.04 16.75
N LEU A 70 -1.99 22.43 17.93
CA LEU A 70 -1.56 23.12 19.15
C LEU A 70 -0.13 23.68 19.04
N TYR A 71 0.82 22.94 18.47
CA TYR A 71 2.18 23.45 18.28
C TYR A 71 2.22 24.63 17.31
N TYR A 72 1.43 24.60 16.23
CA TYR A 72 1.35 25.71 15.30
C TYR A 72 0.69 26.94 15.91
N LEU A 73 -0.37 26.76 16.72
CA LEU A 73 -0.99 27.85 17.47
C LEU A 73 0.00 28.50 18.44
N LEU A 74 0.75 27.67 19.18
CA LEU A 74 1.72 28.16 20.15
C LEU A 74 2.86 28.93 19.44
N SER A 75 3.31 28.41 18.30
CA SER A 75 4.33 29.08 17.48
C SER A 75 3.80 30.41 16.91
N SER A 76 2.56 30.46 16.44
CA SER A 76 1.98 31.70 15.88
C SER A 76 1.85 32.80 16.93
N ILE A 77 1.50 32.45 18.17
CA ILE A 77 1.45 33.42 19.29
C ILE A 77 2.83 34.05 19.53
N PHE A 78 3.88 33.23 19.55
CA PHE A 78 5.25 33.74 19.71
C PHE A 78 5.71 34.58 18.51
N LEU A 79 5.31 34.19 17.29
CA LEU A 79 5.60 34.96 16.09
C LEU A 79 4.91 36.33 16.09
N ILE A 80 3.63 36.39 16.47
CA ILE A 80 2.89 37.65 16.64
C ILE A 80 3.56 38.51 17.71
N SER A 81 3.96 37.90 18.84
CA SER A 81 4.67 38.60 19.90
C SER A 81 5.99 39.20 19.41
N LEU A 82 6.71 38.50 18.52
CA LEU A 82 7.94 38.98 17.89
C LEU A 82 7.68 40.18 16.95
N VAL A 83 6.55 40.17 16.22
CA VAL A 83 6.14 41.29 15.34
C VAL A 83 5.87 42.57 16.13
N TYR A 84 5.26 42.47 17.31
CA TYR A 84 4.94 43.63 18.16
C TYR A 84 6.04 44.02 19.15
N ARG A 85 6.87 43.07 19.59
CA ARG A 85 7.94 43.27 20.58
C ARG A 85 9.24 42.59 20.13
N SER A 86 10.03 43.32 19.35
CA SER A 86 11.34 42.88 18.85
C SER A 86 12.42 42.74 19.92
N GLU A 87 12.19 43.21 21.15
CA GLU A 87 13.21 43.29 22.19
C GLU A 87 13.36 42.02 23.05
N LEU A 88 12.56 40.97 22.83
CA LEU A 88 12.59 39.77 23.66
C LEU A 88 13.09 38.57 22.86
N TRP A 89 14.39 38.30 22.95
CA TRP A 89 15.07 37.16 22.30
C TRP A 89 14.41 35.82 22.54
N ILE A 90 13.77 35.67 23.70
CA ILE A 90 13.07 34.46 24.11
C ILE A 90 11.97 34.08 23.10
N PHE A 91 11.34 35.05 22.43
CA PHE A 91 10.28 34.77 21.46
C PHE A 91 10.80 34.14 20.16
N CYS A 92 12.03 34.40 19.75
CA CYS A 92 12.63 33.70 18.62
C CYS A 92 12.81 32.21 18.92
N THR A 93 13.37 31.89 20.08
CA THR A 93 13.59 30.51 20.52
C THR A 93 12.26 29.80 20.79
N LEU A 94 11.31 30.50 21.41
CA LEU A 94 9.98 29.99 21.68
C LEU A 94 9.12 29.85 20.41
N PHE A 95 9.40 30.57 19.33
CA PHE A 95 8.79 30.33 18.02
C PHE A 95 9.26 29.00 17.40
N TYR A 96 10.57 28.73 17.42
CA TYR A 96 11.12 27.53 16.79
C TYR A 96 10.93 26.26 17.61
N LEU A 97 10.83 26.34 18.94
CA LEU A 97 10.73 25.16 19.81
C LEU A 97 9.46 24.29 19.53
N PRO A 98 8.23 24.84 19.47
CA PRO A 98 7.04 24.05 19.17
C PRO A 98 7.05 23.55 17.73
N LEU A 99 7.60 24.31 16.77
CA LEU A 99 7.81 23.86 15.40
C LEU A 99 8.77 22.67 15.34
N PHE A 100 9.88 22.72 16.07
CA PHE A 100 10.82 21.60 16.19
C PHE A 100 10.13 20.35 16.75
N LEU A 101 9.35 20.49 17.82
CA LEU A 101 8.59 19.37 18.40
C LEU A 101 7.56 18.81 17.40
N SER A 102 6.88 19.69 16.67
CA SER A 102 5.95 19.33 15.60
C SER A 102 6.64 18.56 14.49
N TYR A 103 7.76 19.06 13.95
CA TYR A 103 8.53 18.41 12.89
C TYR A 103 9.16 17.10 13.35
N SER A 104 9.69 17.03 14.57
CA SER A 104 10.26 15.82 15.13
C SER A 104 9.20 14.73 15.28
N LYS A 105 8.03 15.11 15.77
CA LYS A 105 6.89 14.19 15.89
C LYS A 105 6.37 13.76 14.51
N MET A 106 6.25 14.69 13.55
CA MET A 106 5.87 14.36 12.16
C MET A 106 6.90 13.45 11.50
N HIS A 107 8.20 13.69 11.66
CA HIS A 107 9.24 12.84 11.11
C HIS A 107 9.18 11.43 11.72
N ASN A 108 9.04 11.32 13.05
CA ASN A 108 8.96 10.02 13.70
C ASN A 108 7.72 9.22 13.30
N ILE A 109 6.62 9.90 12.94
CA ILE A 109 5.37 9.27 12.51
C ILE A 109 5.37 8.93 11.02
N THR A 110 5.92 9.81 10.18
CA THR A 110 5.84 9.68 8.71
C THR A 110 7.09 9.08 8.08
N LEU A 111 8.23 9.10 8.80
CA LEU A 111 9.59 8.83 8.31
C LEU A 111 10.03 9.63 7.09
N GLN A 112 9.28 10.67 6.70
CA GLN A 112 9.62 11.45 5.52
C GLN A 112 10.82 12.35 5.79
N SER A 113 11.75 12.35 4.84
CA SER A 113 13.02 13.07 4.92
C SER A 113 12.84 14.59 5.03
N GLY A 114 11.81 15.19 4.43
CA GLY A 114 11.60 16.63 4.53
C GLY A 114 11.25 17.13 5.94
N PHE A 115 10.58 16.33 6.78
CA PHE A 115 10.39 16.69 8.20
C PHE A 115 11.69 16.58 9.01
N LYS A 116 12.61 15.67 8.64
CA LYS A 116 13.97 15.64 9.19
C LYS A 116 14.73 16.92 8.86
N VAL A 117 14.62 17.38 7.61
CA VAL A 117 15.23 18.65 7.16
C VAL A 117 14.65 19.83 7.91
N LEU A 118 13.32 19.97 7.98
CA LEU A 118 12.66 21.04 8.75
C LEU A 118 13.06 21.05 10.22
N ARG A 119 13.13 19.87 10.85
CA ARG A 119 13.56 19.73 12.24
C ARG A 119 14.99 20.27 12.44
N THR A 120 15.91 19.92 11.56
CA THR A 120 17.30 20.39 11.62
C THR A 120 17.38 21.90 11.38
N ILE A 121 16.66 22.41 10.38
CA ILE A 121 16.59 23.85 10.08
C ILE A 121 16.03 24.63 11.27
N ALA A 122 14.96 24.15 11.92
CA ALA A 122 14.37 24.83 13.06
C ALA A 122 15.35 24.98 14.24
N ILE A 123 16.16 23.96 14.54
CA ILE A 123 17.21 24.05 15.58
C ILE A 123 18.28 25.06 15.18
N LEU A 124 18.80 24.94 13.95
CA LEU A 124 19.85 25.84 13.46
C LEU A 124 19.40 27.29 13.47
N LEU A 125 18.16 27.56 13.06
CA LEU A 125 17.59 28.90 13.07
C LEU A 125 17.31 29.41 14.48
N ALA A 126 16.91 28.55 15.43
CA ALA A 126 16.76 28.95 16.83
C ALA A 126 18.10 29.42 17.43
N LEU A 127 19.17 28.64 17.21
CA LEU A 127 20.52 28.98 17.68
C LEU A 127 21.05 30.24 16.99
N LEU A 128 20.92 30.32 15.66
CA LEU A 128 21.38 31.47 14.88
C LEU A 128 20.62 32.74 15.24
N SER A 129 19.30 32.67 15.43
CA SER A 129 18.48 33.82 15.83
C SER A 129 18.87 34.33 17.23
N THR A 130 19.19 33.41 18.15
CA THR A 130 19.70 33.76 19.48
C THR A 130 21.04 34.50 19.39
N LEU A 131 21.96 34.00 18.56
CA LEU A 131 23.26 34.64 18.33
C LEU A 131 23.11 36.03 17.71
N LEU A 132 22.30 36.17 16.67
CA LEU A 132 22.06 37.44 15.99
C LEU A 132 21.42 38.50 16.89
N TYR A 133 20.58 38.07 17.83
CA TYR A 133 20.02 38.97 18.82
C TYR A 133 21.09 39.55 19.75
N VAL A 134 22.09 38.76 20.19
CA VAL A 134 23.21 39.26 21.02
C VAL A 134 23.95 40.40 20.31
N PHE A 135 24.08 40.31 18.98
CA PHE A 135 24.68 41.35 18.14
C PHE A 135 23.70 42.46 17.72
N LYS A 136 22.45 42.45 18.22
CA LYS A 136 21.38 43.41 17.88
C LYS A 136 21.05 43.47 16.38
N LEU A 137 21.22 42.37 15.65
CA LEU A 137 20.98 42.27 14.20
C LEU A 137 19.52 41.88 13.90
N ASN A 138 18.56 42.67 14.37
CA ASN A 138 17.12 42.34 14.32
C ASN A 138 16.57 42.17 12.89
N ILE A 139 17.10 42.92 11.91
CA ILE A 139 16.69 42.80 10.50
C ILE A 139 17.01 41.40 9.96
N LEU A 140 18.18 40.85 10.33
CA LEU A 140 18.61 39.54 9.85
C LEU A 140 17.76 38.41 10.46
N ILE A 141 17.33 38.57 11.72
CA ILE A 141 16.37 37.66 12.37
C ILE A 141 15.05 37.62 11.58
N ASN A 142 14.50 38.78 11.22
CA ASN A 142 13.26 38.85 10.45
C ASN A 142 13.39 38.19 9.06
N ILE A 143 14.54 38.37 8.40
CA ILE A 143 14.84 37.70 7.13
C ILE A 143 14.89 36.17 7.31
N LEU A 144 15.52 35.67 8.38
CA LEU A 144 15.58 34.24 8.65
C LEU A 144 14.20 33.62 8.91
N VAL A 145 13.34 34.32 9.65
CA VAL A 145 11.95 33.89 9.89
C VAL A 145 11.18 33.85 8.57
N PHE A 146 11.34 34.86 7.72
CA PHE A 146 10.72 34.90 6.39
C PHE A 146 11.20 33.76 5.48
N VAL A 147 12.51 33.53 5.39
CA VAL A 147 13.08 32.42 4.62
C VAL A 147 12.57 31.07 5.14
N HIS A 148 12.51 30.90 6.45
CA HIS A 148 11.97 29.69 7.06
C HIS A 148 10.49 29.45 6.71
N SER A 149 9.65 30.49 6.74
CA SER A 149 8.24 30.38 6.34
C SER A 149 8.09 29.92 4.89
N TRP A 150 8.98 30.36 3.98
CA TRP A 150 8.98 29.89 2.59
C TRP A 150 9.51 28.47 2.42
N ILE A 151 10.54 28.08 3.16
CA ILE A 151 10.99 26.68 3.21
C ILE A 151 9.86 25.79 3.71
N HIS A 152 9.12 26.24 4.74
CA HIS A 152 7.97 25.53 5.25
C HIS A 152 6.90 25.31 4.18
N VAL A 153 6.53 26.35 3.43
CA VAL A 153 5.60 26.25 2.30
C VAL A 153 6.11 25.27 1.24
N TRP A 154 7.39 25.38 0.85
CA TRP A 154 7.99 24.51 -0.16
C TRP A 154 7.95 23.04 0.28
N VAL A 155 8.33 22.77 1.53
CA VAL A 155 8.25 21.44 2.13
C VAL A 155 6.79 21.01 2.04
N TYR A 156 5.85 21.70 2.70
CA TYR A 156 4.42 21.36 2.77
C TYR A 156 3.73 21.17 1.41
N SER A 157 4.11 21.92 0.37
CA SER A 157 3.59 21.75 -1.00
C SER A 157 3.92 20.41 -1.64
N ARG A 158 4.99 19.74 -1.19
CA ARG A 158 5.41 18.42 -1.66
C ARG A 158 4.88 17.26 -0.79
N PHE A 159 4.23 17.55 0.33
CA PHE A 159 3.66 16.51 1.20
C PHE A 159 2.27 16.10 0.74
N ARG A 160 2.10 14.80 0.55
CA ARG A 160 0.78 14.19 0.43
C ARG A 160 0.25 13.85 1.82
N TYR A 161 -1.07 13.91 1.97
CA TYR A 161 -1.80 13.45 3.14
C TYR A 161 -1.30 12.09 3.64
N VAL A 162 -1.11 11.98 4.96
CA VAL A 162 -0.80 10.72 5.64
C VAL A 162 -2.05 10.31 6.41
N ASP A 163 -2.59 9.13 6.13
CA ASP A 163 -3.74 8.60 6.87
C ASP A 163 -3.30 8.17 8.29
N PHE A 164 -3.58 9.01 9.28
CA PHE A 164 -3.25 8.75 10.69
C PHE A 164 -4.01 7.56 11.28
N LYS A 165 -5.06 7.01 10.63
CA LYS A 165 -5.69 5.77 11.13
C LYS A 165 -4.76 4.57 11.01
N PHE A 166 -3.93 4.51 9.97
CA PHE A 166 -2.87 3.48 9.85
C PHE A 166 -1.85 3.59 11.00
N LEU A 167 -1.67 4.79 11.57
CA LEU A 167 -0.63 5.10 12.56
C LEU A 167 -1.14 5.11 14.02
N ALA A 168 -2.41 5.43 14.27
CA ALA A 168 -2.96 5.54 15.62
C ALA A 168 -3.05 4.18 16.36
N GLN A 169 -3.08 3.07 15.62
CA GLN A 169 -2.95 1.72 16.20
C GLN A 169 -1.48 1.29 16.36
N VAL A 170 -0.53 1.99 15.73
CA VAL A 170 0.92 1.70 15.81
C VAL A 170 1.60 2.47 16.96
N SER A 171 1.00 3.57 17.45
CA SER A 171 1.59 4.34 18.56
C SER A 171 1.39 3.72 19.94
N GLN A 172 0.62 2.65 20.06
CA GLN A 172 0.91 1.71 21.13
C GLN A 172 2.20 1.03 20.71
N LYS A 173 3.34 1.50 21.24
CA LYS A 173 4.48 0.63 21.48
C LYS A 173 3.90 -0.52 22.32
N VAL A 174 3.41 -1.54 21.65
CA VAL A 174 3.52 -2.88 22.16
C VAL A 174 5.03 -3.02 22.21
N GLU A 175 5.60 -2.86 23.42
CA GLU A 175 6.93 -3.41 23.67
C GLU A 175 6.93 -4.80 23.04
N PRO A 176 8.04 -5.26 22.44
CA PRO A 176 8.14 -6.65 22.08
C PRO A 176 8.13 -7.44 23.39
N GLU A 177 6.97 -7.59 24.03
CA GLU A 177 6.61 -8.86 24.62
C GLU A 177 7.01 -9.85 23.55
N SER A 178 7.92 -10.71 23.94
CA SER A 178 8.28 -11.90 23.21
C SER A 178 7.01 -12.72 23.03
N LEU A 179 6.12 -12.29 22.13
CA LEU A 179 5.16 -13.12 21.44
C LEU A 179 5.99 -13.95 20.47
N LYS A 180 6.85 -14.81 21.04
CA LYS A 180 6.78 -16.20 20.62
C LYS A 180 5.30 -16.51 20.85
N SER A 181 4.52 -16.58 19.77
CA SER A 181 3.54 -17.65 19.78
C SER A 181 4.39 -18.88 20.06
N ASP A 182 4.43 -19.29 21.34
CA ASP A 182 4.79 -20.66 21.66
C ASP A 182 3.92 -21.45 20.70
N GLY A 183 4.57 -22.09 19.73
CA GLY A 183 3.87 -22.77 18.66
C GLY A 183 2.90 -23.70 19.34
N ASP A 184 1.61 -23.35 19.30
CA ASP A 184 0.55 -24.26 19.68
C ASP A 184 0.84 -25.48 18.83
N SER A 185 1.35 -26.54 19.48
CA SER A 185 1.70 -27.78 18.80
C SER A 185 0.47 -28.14 17.97
N ILE A 186 0.67 -28.35 16.66
CA ILE A 186 -0.42 -28.50 15.67
C ILE A 186 -1.50 -29.51 16.11
N SER A 187 -1.18 -30.40 17.05
CA SER A 187 -2.09 -31.30 17.76
C SER A 187 -3.29 -30.64 18.46
N ASN A 188 -3.24 -29.35 18.82
CA ASN A 188 -4.33 -28.65 19.52
C ASN A 188 -5.13 -27.68 18.63
N LEU A 189 -4.91 -27.70 17.31
CA LEU A 189 -5.59 -26.79 16.40
C LEU A 189 -7.02 -27.29 16.07
N THR A 190 -7.96 -26.36 15.96
CA THR A 190 -9.33 -26.66 15.52
C THR A 190 -9.32 -27.04 14.04
N TYR A 191 -9.58 -28.31 13.73
CA TYR A 191 -9.73 -28.77 12.35
C TYR A 191 -11.08 -28.30 11.77
N LYS A 192 -11.06 -27.74 10.55
CA LYS A 192 -12.26 -27.32 9.82
C LYS A 192 -12.37 -28.10 8.51
N SER A 193 -13.45 -28.86 8.37
CA SER A 193 -13.78 -29.51 7.09
C SER A 193 -14.35 -28.50 6.10
N PRO A 194 -14.09 -28.65 4.79
CA PRO A 194 -14.75 -27.83 3.78
C PRO A 194 -16.26 -28.07 3.83
N ALA A 195 -17.04 -27.00 3.64
CA ALA A 195 -18.50 -27.10 3.52
C ALA A 195 -18.89 -27.75 2.18
N LYS A 196 -18.09 -27.53 1.14
CA LYS A 196 -18.24 -28.13 -0.20
C LYS A 196 -16.90 -28.07 -0.95
N VAL A 197 -16.75 -28.92 -1.95
CA VAL A 197 -15.61 -28.93 -2.88
C VAL A 197 -16.14 -28.96 -4.29
N LEU A 198 -15.67 -28.04 -5.14
CA LEU A 198 -16.01 -27.96 -6.55
C LEU A 198 -14.86 -28.51 -7.37
N TRP A 199 -15.13 -29.41 -8.30
CA TRP A 199 -14.08 -30.09 -9.06
C TRP A 199 -13.98 -29.57 -10.49
N THR A 200 -12.75 -29.27 -10.90
CA THR A 200 -12.35 -29.12 -12.30
C THR A 200 -11.73 -30.43 -12.80
N ARG A 201 -11.32 -30.50 -14.07
CA ARG A 201 -10.72 -31.72 -14.64
C ARG A 201 -9.20 -31.81 -14.42
N SER A 202 -8.55 -30.72 -14.03
CA SER A 202 -7.09 -30.62 -13.90
C SER A 202 -6.73 -29.56 -12.85
N ASP A 203 -5.46 -29.43 -12.55
CA ASP A 203 -4.92 -28.54 -11.52
C ASP A 203 -5.40 -27.08 -11.67
N VAL A 204 -5.63 -26.41 -10.53
CA VAL A 204 -6.05 -25.01 -10.48
C VAL A 204 -4.97 -24.16 -9.81
N TYR A 205 -4.23 -23.40 -10.61
CA TYR A 205 -3.28 -22.38 -10.14
C TYR A 205 -3.95 -21.04 -9.86
N SER A 206 -5.13 -20.82 -10.43
CA SER A 206 -5.79 -19.52 -10.40
C SER A 206 -6.53 -19.25 -9.09
N SER A 207 -6.48 -17.99 -8.67
CA SER A 207 -7.35 -17.45 -7.64
C SER A 207 -8.80 -17.45 -8.14
N PRO A 208 -9.74 -18.03 -7.37
CA PRO A 208 -11.15 -18.02 -7.76
C PRO A 208 -11.69 -16.60 -7.68
N VAL A 209 -12.60 -16.24 -8.59
CA VAL A 209 -13.31 -14.96 -8.53
C VAL A 209 -14.79 -15.22 -8.31
N VAL A 210 -15.37 -14.60 -7.29
CA VAL A 210 -16.78 -14.77 -6.96
C VAL A 210 -17.53 -13.46 -7.16
N SER A 211 -18.62 -13.53 -7.92
CA SER A 211 -19.53 -12.40 -8.15
C SER A 211 -20.97 -12.90 -8.13
N ASN A 212 -21.84 -12.25 -7.35
CA ASN A 212 -23.26 -12.63 -7.22
C ASN A 212 -23.48 -14.13 -6.93
N SER A 213 -22.66 -14.69 -6.04
CA SER A 213 -22.66 -16.12 -5.67
C SER A 213 -22.33 -17.08 -6.82
N LEU A 214 -21.78 -16.56 -7.92
CA LEU A 214 -21.24 -17.33 -9.04
C LEU A 214 -19.73 -17.36 -8.93
N ILE A 215 -19.15 -18.53 -9.11
CA ILE A 215 -17.71 -18.77 -8.90
C ILE A 215 -17.08 -19.04 -10.26
N TYR A 216 -16.02 -18.30 -10.55
CA TYR A 216 -15.27 -18.38 -11.80
C TYR A 216 -13.83 -18.80 -11.51
N VAL A 217 -13.34 -19.78 -12.25
CA VAL A 217 -11.99 -20.31 -12.07
C VAL A 217 -11.44 -20.82 -13.40
N THR A 218 -10.12 -20.72 -13.58
CA THR A 218 -9.38 -21.27 -14.72
C THR A 218 -8.58 -22.48 -14.28
N SER A 219 -8.58 -23.53 -15.09
CA SER A 219 -7.81 -24.76 -14.85
C SER A 219 -6.77 -24.96 -15.95
N THR A 220 -5.74 -25.72 -15.62
CA THR A 220 -4.63 -26.08 -16.51
C THR A 220 -5.06 -26.94 -17.70
N ASP A 221 -6.27 -27.50 -17.68
CA ASP A 221 -6.91 -28.15 -18.84
C ASP A 221 -7.28 -27.18 -19.98
N GLY A 222 -6.92 -25.91 -19.85
CA GLY A 222 -7.26 -24.85 -20.78
C GLY A 222 -8.72 -24.42 -20.67
N CYS A 223 -9.44 -24.80 -19.61
CA CYS A 223 -10.85 -24.51 -19.45
C CYS A 223 -11.12 -23.46 -18.35
N VAL A 224 -12.18 -22.69 -18.57
CA VAL A 224 -12.80 -21.80 -17.61
C VAL A 224 -14.09 -22.43 -17.14
N TYR A 225 -14.29 -22.44 -15.83
CA TYR A 225 -15.48 -22.99 -15.20
C TYR A 225 -16.28 -21.87 -14.53
N LYS A 226 -17.59 -21.90 -14.73
CA LYS A 226 -18.57 -21.13 -13.97
C LYS A 226 -19.40 -22.07 -13.12
N PHE A 227 -19.30 -21.95 -11.80
CA PHE A 227 -20.10 -22.72 -10.85
C PHE A 227 -21.21 -21.86 -10.23
N SER A 228 -22.31 -22.52 -9.90
CA SER A 228 -23.33 -21.97 -9.01
C SER A 228 -22.88 -22.01 -7.55
N SER A 229 -23.58 -21.29 -6.68
CA SER A 229 -23.28 -21.30 -5.25
C SER A 229 -23.47 -22.69 -4.61
N GLU A 230 -24.33 -23.53 -5.19
CA GLU A 230 -24.57 -24.92 -4.79
C GLU A 230 -23.49 -25.87 -5.30
N GLY A 231 -22.62 -25.41 -6.22
CA GLY A 231 -21.51 -26.18 -6.76
C GLY A 231 -21.78 -26.87 -8.10
N ASN A 232 -22.90 -26.55 -8.75
CA ASN A 232 -23.20 -27.08 -10.08
C ASN A 232 -22.40 -26.31 -11.14
N VAL A 233 -21.84 -27.01 -12.12
CA VAL A 233 -21.25 -26.37 -13.30
C VAL A 233 -22.37 -25.78 -14.14
N ILE A 234 -22.45 -24.45 -14.21
CA ILE A 234 -23.40 -23.73 -15.07
C ILE A 234 -22.94 -23.83 -16.52
N TRP A 235 -21.65 -23.56 -16.74
CA TRP A 235 -20.98 -23.85 -18.00
C TRP A 235 -19.47 -23.96 -17.78
N ASN A 236 -18.80 -24.66 -18.69
CA ASN A 236 -17.35 -24.59 -18.87
C ASN A 236 -17.01 -24.28 -20.33
N ARG A 237 -15.87 -23.64 -20.57
CA ARG A 237 -15.35 -23.35 -21.91
C ARG A 237 -13.88 -23.63 -21.97
N CYS A 238 -13.48 -24.46 -22.91
CA CYS A 238 -12.10 -24.86 -23.12
C CYS A 238 -11.50 -24.15 -24.33
N PHE A 239 -10.26 -23.75 -24.18
CA PHE A 239 -9.46 -23.05 -25.17
C PHE A 239 -8.32 -23.97 -25.63
N ASP A 240 -7.64 -23.55 -26.69
CA ASP A 240 -6.58 -24.33 -27.34
C ASP A 240 -5.22 -24.22 -26.65
N GLU A 241 -5.15 -23.57 -25.49
CA GLU A 241 -3.94 -23.28 -24.74
C GLU A 241 -4.23 -23.35 -23.23
N ASP A 242 -3.21 -23.72 -22.46
CA ASP A 242 -3.25 -23.73 -21.00
C ASP A 242 -3.57 -22.34 -20.45
N ILE A 243 -4.27 -22.32 -19.32
CA ILE A 243 -4.64 -21.08 -18.62
C ILE A 243 -4.16 -21.18 -17.18
N ILE A 244 -3.20 -20.32 -16.83
CA ILE A 244 -2.64 -20.21 -15.48
C ILE A 244 -3.18 -18.96 -14.78
N ALA A 245 -3.28 -17.86 -15.50
CA ALA A 245 -3.78 -16.60 -14.98
C ALA A 245 -5.23 -16.71 -14.48
N SER A 246 -5.54 -15.99 -13.40
CA SER A 246 -6.89 -15.92 -12.86
C SER A 246 -7.82 -15.16 -13.81
N PRO A 247 -9.10 -15.57 -13.89
CA PRO A 247 -10.08 -14.86 -14.70
C PRO A 247 -10.29 -13.45 -14.14
N VAL A 248 -10.52 -12.48 -15.03
CA VAL A 248 -10.86 -11.11 -14.63
C VAL A 248 -12.31 -10.83 -14.97
N LEU A 249 -13.09 -10.29 -14.03
CA LEU A 249 -14.47 -9.91 -14.27
C LEU A 249 -14.66 -8.38 -14.37
N ASP A 250 -15.52 -7.96 -15.30
CA ASP A 250 -16.06 -6.60 -15.32
C ASP A 250 -17.43 -6.48 -14.62
N GLN A 251 -17.99 -5.28 -14.62
CA GLN A 251 -19.27 -4.97 -13.96
C GLN A 251 -20.46 -5.63 -14.65
N ASP A 252 -20.31 -6.04 -15.91
CA ASP A 252 -21.36 -6.66 -16.72
C ASP A 252 -21.27 -8.20 -16.68
N GLU A 253 -20.46 -8.75 -15.76
CA GLU A 253 -20.14 -10.18 -15.63
C GLU A 253 -19.50 -10.78 -16.89
N ASN A 254 -18.80 -9.98 -17.70
CA ASN A 254 -17.93 -10.54 -18.72
C ASN A 254 -16.64 -11.03 -18.05
N VAL A 255 -16.23 -12.24 -18.43
CA VAL A 255 -15.04 -12.91 -17.92
C VAL A 255 -13.95 -12.81 -18.97
N TYR A 256 -12.85 -12.14 -18.64
CA TYR A 256 -11.68 -12.00 -19.49
C TYR A 256 -10.64 -13.05 -19.13
N ILE A 257 -10.14 -13.73 -20.15
CA ILE A 257 -9.28 -14.90 -20.04
C ILE A 257 -7.99 -14.62 -20.79
N PHE A 258 -6.88 -14.89 -20.12
CA PHE A 258 -5.53 -14.68 -20.62
C PHE A 258 -4.86 -16.04 -20.68
N THR A 259 -4.65 -16.57 -21.89
CA THR A 259 -3.99 -17.86 -22.08
C THR A 259 -2.48 -17.72 -21.93
N LEU A 260 -1.81 -18.85 -21.70
CA LEU A 260 -0.37 -18.90 -21.48
C LEU A 260 0.44 -18.24 -22.61
N TYR A 261 0.02 -18.35 -23.87
CA TYR A 261 0.73 -17.73 -25.01
C TYR A 261 0.12 -16.40 -25.48
N GLY A 262 -0.66 -15.76 -24.62
CA GLY A 262 -1.07 -14.36 -24.76
C GLY A 262 -2.29 -14.14 -25.65
N LYS A 263 -3.10 -15.17 -25.94
CA LYS A 263 -4.43 -14.98 -26.51
C LYS A 263 -5.37 -14.47 -25.42
N ILE A 264 -6.14 -13.44 -25.75
CA ILE A 264 -7.10 -12.84 -24.82
C ILE A 264 -8.50 -13.08 -25.35
N TYR A 265 -9.34 -13.66 -24.50
CA TYR A 265 -10.74 -13.93 -24.79
C TYR A 265 -11.64 -13.19 -23.80
N VAL A 266 -12.85 -12.86 -24.25
CA VAL A 266 -13.95 -12.45 -23.38
C VAL A 266 -15.05 -13.50 -23.48
N VAL A 267 -15.59 -13.90 -22.33
CA VAL A 267 -16.69 -14.85 -22.20
C VAL A 267 -17.85 -14.12 -21.53
N ASN A 268 -19.02 -14.12 -22.16
CA ASN A 268 -20.20 -13.50 -21.58
C ASN A 268 -20.83 -14.40 -20.50
N LYS A 269 -21.86 -13.89 -19.82
CA LYS A 269 -22.59 -14.61 -18.77
C LYS A 269 -23.16 -15.98 -19.19
N ASP A 270 -23.47 -16.16 -20.48
CA ASP A 270 -24.04 -17.38 -21.08
C ASP A 270 -22.95 -18.37 -21.55
N GLY A 271 -21.68 -18.02 -21.37
CA GLY A 271 -20.54 -18.82 -21.83
C GLY A 271 -20.22 -18.64 -23.32
N LYS A 272 -20.84 -17.71 -24.05
CA LYS A 272 -20.41 -17.39 -25.41
C LYS A 272 -19.13 -16.57 -25.33
N TYR A 273 -18.14 -16.91 -26.15
CA TYR A 273 -16.85 -16.25 -26.11
C TYR A 273 -16.46 -15.61 -27.44
N LYS A 274 -15.56 -14.63 -27.35
CA LYS A 274 -14.95 -13.95 -28.49
C LYS A 274 -13.47 -13.70 -28.20
N LYS A 275 -12.61 -13.96 -29.19
CA LYS A 275 -11.20 -13.56 -29.13
C LYS A 275 -11.09 -12.05 -29.32
N LEU A 276 -10.38 -11.39 -28.40
CA LEU A 276 -10.13 -9.95 -28.43
C LEU A 276 -8.85 -9.63 -29.19
N CYS A 277 -7.73 -10.23 -28.78
CA CYS A 277 -6.44 -10.04 -29.43
C CYS A 277 -5.47 -11.19 -29.10
N ASN A 278 -4.25 -11.10 -29.63
CA ASN A 278 -3.15 -12.02 -29.31
C ASN A 278 -1.86 -11.20 -29.14
N LEU A 279 -1.26 -11.27 -27.96
CA LEU A 279 0.00 -10.62 -27.63
C LEU A 279 1.21 -11.33 -28.24
N ARG A 280 1.07 -12.63 -28.55
CA ARG A 280 2.16 -13.52 -29.02
C ARG A 280 3.35 -13.50 -28.08
N ASP A 281 3.05 -13.54 -26.78
CA ASP A 281 4.00 -13.46 -25.69
C ASP A 281 3.44 -14.25 -24.51
N ILE A 282 4.30 -14.72 -23.63
CA ILE A 282 3.89 -15.60 -22.55
C ILE A 282 3.27 -14.76 -21.43
N VAL A 283 2.07 -15.12 -20.98
CA VAL A 283 1.35 -14.45 -19.88
C VAL A 283 1.09 -15.46 -18.78
N VAL A 284 1.83 -15.34 -17.68
CA VAL A 284 1.73 -16.24 -16.52
C VAL A 284 0.90 -15.60 -15.40
N SER A 285 0.98 -14.27 -15.26
CA SER A 285 0.37 -13.54 -14.16
C SER A 285 -1.04 -13.05 -14.47
N THR A 286 -1.85 -12.92 -13.42
CA THR A 286 -3.17 -12.30 -13.52
C THR A 286 -2.98 -10.80 -13.79
N PRO A 287 -3.61 -10.23 -14.83
CA PRO A 287 -3.46 -8.82 -15.14
C PRO A 287 -4.23 -7.92 -14.16
N GLU A 288 -3.78 -6.68 -14.06
CA GLU A 288 -4.49 -5.67 -13.27
C GLU A 288 -5.52 -4.94 -14.15
N PHE A 289 -6.78 -4.94 -13.74
CA PHE A 289 -7.87 -4.34 -14.51
C PHE A 289 -8.36 -3.04 -13.87
N LEU A 290 -8.13 -1.94 -14.56
CA LEU A 290 -8.51 -0.61 -14.11
C LEU A 290 -9.10 0.19 -15.26
N ASN A 291 -10.30 0.75 -15.05
CA ASN A 291 -10.97 1.65 -16.01
C ASN A 291 -11.07 1.07 -17.44
N LYS A 292 -11.49 -0.19 -17.57
CA LYS A 292 -11.57 -0.91 -18.86
C LYS A 292 -10.21 -1.12 -19.55
N VAL A 293 -9.11 -1.04 -18.82
CA VAL A 293 -7.76 -1.32 -19.31
C VAL A 293 -7.13 -2.41 -18.47
N PHE A 294 -6.61 -3.44 -19.14
CA PHE A 294 -5.78 -4.49 -18.57
C PHE A 294 -4.32 -4.07 -18.67
N TYR A 295 -3.62 -4.11 -17.54
CA TYR A 295 -2.17 -4.01 -17.48
C TYR A 295 -1.63 -5.43 -17.31
N VAL A 296 -0.90 -5.88 -18.33
CA VAL A 296 -0.41 -7.25 -18.44
C VAL A 296 1.11 -7.19 -18.52
N VAL A 297 1.80 -7.98 -17.71
CA VAL A 297 3.25 -8.17 -17.85
C VAL A 297 3.49 -9.54 -18.46
N SER A 298 4.21 -9.58 -19.58
CA SER A 298 4.63 -10.85 -20.18
C SER A 298 5.90 -11.36 -19.54
N HIS A 299 6.08 -12.68 -19.61
CA HIS A 299 7.28 -13.36 -19.15
C HIS A 299 8.53 -12.86 -19.86
N THR A 300 8.46 -12.31 -21.08
CA THR A 300 9.64 -11.74 -21.77
C THR A 300 9.96 -10.29 -21.36
N GLY A 301 9.24 -9.74 -20.38
CA GLY A 301 9.50 -8.41 -19.86
C GLY A 301 8.87 -7.29 -20.66
N LYS A 302 7.66 -7.50 -21.19
CA LYS A 302 6.87 -6.41 -21.79
C LYS A 302 5.66 -6.11 -20.94
N LEU A 303 5.48 -4.84 -20.60
CA LEU A 303 4.26 -4.33 -19.99
C LEU A 303 3.33 -3.83 -21.10
N TYR A 304 2.16 -4.42 -21.18
CA TYR A 304 1.09 -4.04 -22.11
C TYR A 304 -0.01 -3.32 -21.36
N ALA A 305 -0.59 -2.28 -21.97
CA ALA A 305 -1.93 -1.83 -21.61
C ALA A 305 -2.89 -2.10 -22.77
N ILE A 306 -4.01 -2.76 -22.47
CA ILE A 306 -4.95 -3.28 -23.47
C ILE A 306 -6.34 -2.90 -23.01
N ASN A 307 -7.15 -2.27 -23.86
CA ASN A 307 -8.53 -1.96 -23.49
C ASN A 307 -9.42 -3.23 -23.48
N SER A 308 -10.63 -3.12 -22.93
CA SER A 308 -11.63 -4.20 -22.89
C SER A 308 -12.09 -4.70 -24.26
N GLU A 309 -11.76 -3.99 -25.34
CA GLU A 309 -12.09 -4.36 -26.72
C GLU A 309 -10.93 -5.13 -27.39
N GLY A 310 -9.79 -5.30 -26.71
CA GLY A 310 -8.60 -5.95 -27.25
C GLY A 310 -7.61 -5.03 -27.96
N LYS A 311 -7.87 -3.71 -28.01
CA LYS A 311 -6.95 -2.75 -28.60
C LYS A 311 -5.76 -2.54 -27.67
N LYS A 312 -4.57 -2.83 -28.17
CA LYS A 312 -3.30 -2.50 -27.51
C LYS A 312 -3.12 -0.98 -27.49
N LEU A 313 -3.08 -0.41 -26.29
CA LEU A 313 -2.91 1.03 -26.06
C LEU A 313 -1.43 1.41 -25.98
N LEU A 314 -0.64 0.61 -25.26
CA LEU A 314 0.79 0.84 -25.09
C LEU A 314 1.57 -0.47 -24.93
N THR A 315 2.89 -0.38 -25.14
CA THR A 315 3.85 -1.44 -24.85
C THR A 315 5.12 -0.80 -24.30
N VAL A 316 5.57 -1.24 -23.14
CA VAL A 316 6.83 -0.82 -22.51
C VAL A 316 7.74 -2.03 -22.42
N GLU A 317 8.96 -1.91 -22.93
CA GLU A 317 9.96 -2.96 -22.82
C GLU A 317 10.77 -2.78 -21.54
N LEU A 318 10.56 -3.67 -20.58
CA LEU A 318 11.39 -3.82 -19.38
C LEU A 318 12.65 -4.64 -19.70
N LYS A 319 12.59 -5.49 -20.74
CA LYS A 319 13.68 -6.33 -21.28
C LYS A 319 14.26 -7.32 -20.27
N VAL A 320 13.45 -7.72 -19.30
CA VAL A 320 13.79 -8.65 -18.24
C VAL A 320 12.57 -9.48 -17.94
N GLU A 321 12.76 -10.78 -17.73
CA GLU A 321 11.69 -11.69 -17.41
C GLU A 321 10.89 -11.27 -16.18
N SER A 322 9.58 -11.54 -16.20
CA SER A 322 8.68 -11.20 -15.10
C SER A 322 7.47 -12.11 -15.06
N ASP A 323 7.30 -12.77 -13.92
CA ASP A 323 6.09 -13.55 -13.60
C ASP A 323 5.15 -12.79 -12.63
N SER A 324 5.45 -11.52 -12.37
CA SER A 324 4.70 -10.71 -11.41
C SER A 324 3.37 -10.19 -11.97
N LYS A 325 2.37 -10.12 -11.09
CA LYS A 325 1.16 -9.33 -11.33
C LYS A 325 1.50 -7.84 -11.14
N PRO A 326 1.27 -6.96 -12.14
CA PRO A 326 1.48 -5.53 -11.96
C PRO A 326 0.47 -4.97 -10.95
N VAL A 327 0.85 -3.89 -10.25
CA VAL A 327 -0.10 -3.13 -9.41
C VAL A 327 -0.20 -1.70 -9.93
N VAL A 328 -1.44 -1.23 -10.12
CA VAL A 328 -1.72 0.14 -10.54
C VAL A 328 -2.17 0.95 -9.33
N PHE A 329 -1.45 2.03 -9.05
CA PHE A 329 -1.80 2.96 -7.98
C PHE A 329 -1.69 4.40 -8.46
N GLU A 330 -2.82 5.11 -8.36
CA GLU A 330 -3.03 6.44 -8.95
C GLU A 330 -2.73 6.44 -10.46
N GLU A 331 -1.64 7.10 -10.89
CA GLU A 331 -1.21 7.23 -12.29
C GLU A 331 0.07 6.45 -12.57
N TYR A 332 0.38 5.46 -11.74
CA TYR A 332 1.61 4.68 -11.84
C TYR A 332 1.34 3.18 -11.77
N ILE A 333 2.18 2.44 -12.47
CA ILE A 333 2.21 0.98 -12.54
C ILE A 333 3.52 0.56 -11.88
N TYR A 334 3.44 -0.36 -10.93
CA TYR A 334 4.60 -0.98 -10.32
C TYR A 334 4.70 -2.43 -10.77
N VAL A 335 5.89 -2.82 -11.19
CA VAL A 335 6.17 -4.14 -11.74
C VAL A 335 7.50 -4.64 -11.17
N THR A 336 7.52 -5.87 -10.69
CA THR A 336 8.75 -6.55 -10.31
C THR A 336 9.23 -7.46 -11.43
N THR A 337 10.54 -7.64 -11.59
CA THR A 337 11.14 -8.52 -12.58
C THR A 337 12.05 -9.54 -11.90
N ASN A 338 12.23 -10.68 -12.55
CA ASN A 338 12.92 -11.86 -12.02
C ASN A 338 14.39 -11.56 -11.67
N ASP A 339 15.02 -10.55 -12.27
CA ASP A 339 16.38 -10.08 -11.96
C ASP A 339 16.51 -9.17 -10.72
N GLY A 340 15.46 -9.14 -9.89
CA GLY A 340 15.47 -8.40 -8.64
C GLY A 340 15.15 -6.91 -8.76
N ARG A 341 14.44 -6.47 -9.80
CA ARG A 341 14.10 -5.05 -9.98
C ARG A 341 12.64 -4.75 -9.70
N LEU A 342 12.38 -3.59 -9.12
CA LEU A 342 11.06 -2.96 -9.05
C LEU A 342 11.07 -1.74 -9.96
N TYR A 343 10.19 -1.71 -10.96
CA TYR A 343 9.98 -0.58 -11.85
C TYR A 343 8.78 0.25 -11.41
N LYS A 344 8.90 1.58 -11.55
CA LYS A 344 7.76 2.49 -11.57
C LYS A 344 7.59 3.05 -12.98
N VAL A 345 6.43 2.82 -13.56
CA VAL A 345 6.06 3.23 -14.92
C VAL A 345 4.84 4.13 -14.84
N SER A 346 4.82 5.26 -15.54
CA SER A 346 3.59 6.07 -15.66
C SER A 346 2.60 5.45 -16.65
N LEU A 347 1.32 5.83 -16.58
CA LEU A 347 0.27 5.30 -17.47
C LEU A 347 0.52 5.58 -18.97
N ASP A 348 1.37 6.55 -19.31
CA ASP A 348 1.81 6.84 -20.68
C ASP A 348 2.99 5.94 -21.15
N GLY A 349 3.49 5.06 -20.27
CA GLY A 349 4.53 4.10 -20.57
C GLY A 349 5.96 4.56 -20.28
N LYS A 350 6.16 5.73 -19.66
CA LYS A 350 7.51 6.18 -19.28
C LYS A 350 7.99 5.48 -18.01
N ILE A 351 9.16 4.85 -18.08
CA ILE A 351 9.86 4.34 -16.89
C ILE A 351 10.41 5.54 -16.12
N LEU A 352 9.95 5.74 -14.88
CA LEU A 352 10.35 6.86 -14.04
C LEU A 352 11.59 6.55 -13.23
N TRP A 353 11.62 5.36 -12.63
CA TRP A 353 12.77 4.84 -11.89
C TRP A 353 12.72 3.31 -11.81
N LYS A 354 13.85 2.73 -11.40
CA LYS A 354 13.97 1.32 -11.02
C LYS A 354 14.74 1.20 -9.70
N PHE A 355 14.29 0.32 -8.83
CA PHE A 355 14.97 -0.10 -7.61
C PHE A 355 15.57 -1.50 -7.84
N VAL A 356 16.71 -1.80 -7.21
CA VAL A 356 17.43 -3.09 -7.35
C VAL A 356 17.55 -3.74 -5.97
N ALA A 357 16.95 -4.91 -5.81
CA ALA A 357 17.10 -5.78 -4.64
C ALA A 357 18.41 -6.58 -4.69
N GLY A 358 18.75 -7.28 -3.61
CA GLY A 358 19.98 -8.08 -3.52
C GLY A 358 19.90 -9.44 -4.21
N GLY A 359 18.71 -9.87 -4.64
CA GLY A 359 18.50 -11.12 -5.37
C GLY A 359 17.21 -11.12 -6.17
N ASP A 360 16.94 -12.25 -6.83
CA ASP A 360 15.82 -12.43 -7.74
C ASP A 360 14.47 -12.14 -7.06
N VAL A 361 13.49 -11.71 -7.85
CA VAL A 361 12.15 -11.35 -7.35
C VAL A 361 11.09 -12.03 -8.21
N HIS A 362 10.41 -13.01 -7.63
CA HIS A 362 9.27 -13.71 -8.24
C HIS A 362 7.92 -13.29 -7.61
N THR A 363 7.94 -12.36 -6.66
CA THR A 363 6.72 -11.89 -5.99
C THR A 363 6.11 -10.71 -6.71
N SER A 364 4.78 -10.59 -6.62
CA SER A 364 4.05 -9.42 -7.10
C SER A 364 4.17 -8.27 -6.10
N PRO A 365 4.37 -7.01 -6.56
CA PRO A 365 4.41 -5.86 -5.66
C PRO A 365 3.03 -5.56 -5.07
N ALA A 366 3.01 -5.13 -3.81
CA ALA A 366 1.79 -4.64 -3.14
C ALA A 366 1.98 -3.19 -2.69
N VAL A 367 0.95 -2.37 -2.89
CA VAL A 367 0.95 -0.98 -2.42
C VAL A 367 0.36 -0.93 -1.02
N CYS A 368 1.16 -0.51 -0.03
CA CYS A 368 0.73 -0.40 1.36
C CYS A 368 0.32 1.04 1.70
N GLY A 369 -0.98 1.33 1.59
CA GLY A 369 -1.54 2.66 1.81
C GLY A 369 -0.97 3.70 0.84
N ASP A 370 -0.95 4.97 1.25
CA ASP A 370 -0.44 6.07 0.42
C ASP A 370 1.06 6.33 0.69
N ARG A 371 1.86 5.29 1.00
CA ARG A 371 3.26 5.47 1.46
C ARG A 371 4.33 4.79 0.61
N PHE A 372 4.21 3.48 0.41
CA PHE A 372 5.28 2.69 -0.20
C PHE A 372 4.74 1.42 -0.88
N VAL A 373 5.59 0.83 -1.70
CA VAL A 373 5.40 -0.46 -2.36
C VAL A 373 6.25 -1.49 -1.65
N VAL A 374 5.70 -2.69 -1.43
CA VAL A 374 6.41 -3.83 -0.85
C VAL A 374 6.47 -5.02 -1.78
N PHE A 375 7.57 -5.77 -1.69
CA PHE A 375 7.78 -7.00 -2.44
C PHE A 375 8.84 -7.87 -1.75
N GLY A 376 8.75 -9.18 -1.94
CA GLY A 376 9.71 -10.17 -1.42
C GLY A 376 10.77 -10.56 -2.44
N SER A 377 11.98 -10.87 -1.96
CA SER A 377 13.10 -11.31 -2.79
C SER A 377 13.67 -12.66 -2.30
N ASN A 378 14.32 -13.37 -3.22
CA ASN A 378 15.09 -14.58 -2.95
C ASN A 378 16.35 -14.30 -2.11
N ASP A 379 16.75 -13.03 -1.93
CA ASP A 379 17.78 -12.66 -0.94
C ASP A 379 17.31 -12.73 0.52
N GLN A 380 16.10 -13.27 0.73
CA GLN A 380 15.42 -13.47 2.00
C GLN A 380 14.98 -12.15 2.66
N ASN A 381 14.88 -11.05 1.91
CA ASN A 381 14.35 -9.79 2.42
C ASN A 381 13.00 -9.43 1.81
N LEU A 382 12.12 -8.91 2.66
CA LEU A 382 10.98 -8.10 2.24
C LEU A 382 11.44 -6.65 2.17
N TYR A 383 11.25 -6.02 1.01
CA TYR A 383 11.61 -4.62 0.77
C TYR A 383 10.40 -3.71 0.87
N ALA A 384 10.58 -2.52 1.44
CA ALA A 384 9.64 -1.42 1.30
C ALA A 384 10.31 -0.23 0.62
N VAL A 385 9.78 0.15 -0.52
CA VAL A 385 10.31 1.21 -1.38
C VAL A 385 9.27 2.32 -1.50
N ASP A 386 9.66 3.55 -1.20
CA ASP A 386 8.77 4.69 -1.34
C ASP A 386 8.42 4.96 -2.81
N PHE A 387 7.47 5.87 -3.06
CA PHE A 387 7.07 6.19 -4.43
C PHE A 387 8.14 6.94 -5.25
N ASN A 388 9.25 7.35 -4.65
CA ASN A 388 10.41 7.97 -5.31
C ASN A 388 11.51 6.97 -5.64
N GLY A 389 11.38 5.71 -5.20
CA GLY A 389 12.37 4.66 -5.44
C GLY A 389 13.39 4.49 -4.32
N GLU A 390 13.21 5.14 -3.17
CA GLU A 390 14.09 5.00 -2.00
C GLU A 390 13.64 3.82 -1.12
N CYS A 391 14.58 2.96 -0.74
CA CYS A 391 14.32 1.90 0.23
C CYS A 391 14.10 2.52 1.62
N LEU A 392 12.90 2.37 2.15
CA LEU A 392 12.55 2.84 3.50
C LEU A 392 13.06 1.88 4.57
N TRP A 393 12.87 0.58 4.35
CA TRP A 393 13.30 -0.48 5.25
C TRP A 393 13.35 -1.83 4.53
N LYS A 394 14.04 -2.79 5.15
CA LYS A 394 14.02 -4.20 4.75
C LYS A 394 13.79 -5.08 5.98
N PHE A 395 13.07 -6.18 5.80
CA PHE A 395 12.84 -7.19 6.83
C PHE A 395 13.46 -8.51 6.40
N LYS A 396 14.40 -9.02 7.20
CA LYS A 396 15.14 -10.26 6.90
C LYS A 396 14.39 -11.47 7.46
N THR A 397 14.24 -12.48 6.61
CA THR A 397 13.76 -13.83 6.92
C THR A 397 14.91 -14.85 6.81
N GLU A 398 14.64 -16.11 7.13
CA GLU A 398 15.65 -17.19 7.07
C GLU A 398 15.58 -17.99 5.76
N GLY A 399 14.62 -17.66 4.89
CA GLY A 399 14.38 -18.33 3.61
C GLY A 399 13.92 -17.34 2.53
N GLU A 400 13.88 -17.79 1.28
CA GLU A 400 13.44 -16.94 0.17
C GLU A 400 11.97 -16.54 0.34
N ILE A 401 11.63 -15.31 -0.05
CA ILE A 401 10.26 -14.83 -0.02
C ILE A 401 9.67 -14.97 -1.42
N LEU A 402 8.89 -16.05 -1.61
CA LEU A 402 8.16 -16.34 -2.85
C LEU A 402 6.65 -16.04 -2.75
N SER A 403 6.17 -15.75 -1.55
CA SER A 403 4.78 -15.31 -1.31
C SER A 403 4.66 -13.81 -1.60
N SER A 404 3.72 -13.45 -2.47
CA SER A 404 3.41 -12.03 -2.71
C SER A 404 2.84 -11.41 -1.43
N PRO A 405 3.35 -10.25 -0.96
CA PRO A 405 2.87 -9.65 0.27
C PRO A 405 1.45 -9.10 0.14
N LYS A 406 0.70 -9.14 1.25
CA LYS A 406 -0.62 -8.48 1.36
C LYS A 406 -0.57 -7.41 2.44
N CYS A 407 -0.99 -6.19 2.10
CA CYS A 407 -1.16 -5.11 3.07
C CYS A 407 -2.63 -4.95 3.45
N ASP A 408 -2.92 -4.77 4.74
CA ASP A 408 -4.18 -4.20 5.22
C ASP A 408 -3.96 -2.78 5.78
N ARG A 409 -4.85 -2.28 6.64
CA ARG A 409 -4.72 -0.95 7.26
C ARG A 409 -3.74 -0.88 8.43
N GLU A 410 -3.24 -2.01 8.89
CA GLU A 410 -2.47 -2.12 10.13
C GLU A 410 -1.12 -2.79 9.89
N ALA A 411 -1.05 -3.79 9.01
CA ALA A 411 0.07 -4.68 8.86
C ALA A 411 0.26 -5.21 7.42
N ILE A 412 1.37 -5.92 7.25
CA ILE A 412 1.82 -6.56 6.03
C ILE A 412 2.04 -8.03 6.35
N TYR A 413 1.43 -8.90 5.55
CA TYR A 413 1.47 -10.34 5.75
C TYR A 413 2.10 -11.03 4.54
N PHE A 414 2.97 -12.01 4.79
CA PHE A 414 3.67 -12.73 3.73
C PHE A 414 4.24 -14.05 4.25
N GLY A 415 4.38 -15.02 3.36
CA GLY A 415 5.04 -16.30 3.61
C GLY A 415 6.50 -16.34 3.18
N SER A 416 7.25 -17.31 3.69
CA SER A 416 8.65 -17.57 3.33
C SER A 416 8.91 -19.07 3.16
N ARG A 417 9.96 -19.41 2.41
CA ARG A 417 10.47 -20.79 2.30
C ARG A 417 11.09 -21.32 3.59
N ASP A 418 11.31 -20.47 4.59
CA ASP A 418 11.70 -20.91 5.95
C ASP A 418 10.55 -21.54 6.75
N LYS A 419 9.41 -21.79 6.09
CA LYS A 419 8.19 -22.38 6.66
C LYS A 419 7.45 -21.47 7.62
N ASN A 420 7.80 -20.19 7.69
CA ASN A 420 7.09 -19.22 8.49
C ASN A 420 6.17 -18.33 7.65
N PHE A 421 5.10 -17.89 8.31
CA PHE A 421 4.23 -16.82 7.87
C PHE A 421 4.41 -15.63 8.81
N TYR A 422 4.70 -14.46 8.24
CA TYR A 422 5.09 -13.28 8.97
C TYR A 422 4.01 -12.21 8.95
N CYS A 423 3.93 -11.45 10.03
CA CYS A 423 3.21 -10.19 10.10
C CYS A 423 4.18 -9.11 10.56
N VAL A 424 4.34 -8.08 9.74
CA VAL A 424 5.14 -6.89 10.05
C VAL A 424 4.28 -5.65 9.98
N ASP A 425 4.61 -4.63 10.77
CA ASP A 425 3.95 -3.34 10.68
C ASP A 425 4.46 -2.52 9.47
N GLY A 426 3.87 -1.34 9.27
CA GLY A 426 4.29 -0.47 8.16
C GLY A 426 5.69 0.16 8.30
N PHE A 427 6.43 -0.15 9.37
CA PHE A 427 7.82 0.24 9.58
C PHE A 427 8.78 -0.95 9.44
N GLY A 428 8.27 -2.12 9.05
CA GLY A 428 9.06 -3.34 8.93
C GLY A 428 9.37 -4.00 10.28
N VAL A 429 8.66 -3.65 11.35
CA VAL A 429 8.83 -4.29 12.66
C VAL A 429 7.91 -5.50 12.75
N ARG A 430 8.47 -6.67 13.11
CA ARG A 430 7.70 -7.89 13.31
C ARG A 430 6.67 -7.72 14.41
N ARG A 431 5.40 -7.97 14.09
CA ARG A 431 4.30 -8.08 15.05
C ARG A 431 4.18 -9.49 15.59
N TRP A 432 4.19 -10.48 14.70
CA TRP A 432 4.16 -11.89 15.05
C TRP A 432 4.70 -12.74 13.91
N VAL A 433 4.98 -14.00 14.21
CA VAL A 433 5.36 -15.04 13.25
C VAL A 433 4.57 -16.30 13.57
N PHE A 434 4.17 -17.04 12.54
CA PHE A 434 3.54 -18.33 12.67
C PHE A 434 4.40 -19.37 11.94
N SER A 435 4.84 -20.40 12.67
CA SER A 435 5.62 -21.49 12.09
C SER A 435 4.68 -22.59 11.60
N SER A 436 4.70 -22.81 10.28
CA SER A 436 4.00 -23.92 9.63
C SER A 436 4.95 -25.10 9.42
N ASN A 437 4.44 -26.22 8.93
CA ASN A 437 5.25 -27.41 8.65
C ASN A 437 5.86 -27.44 7.23
N ALA A 438 5.46 -26.53 6.36
CA ALA A 438 5.82 -26.51 4.94
C ALA A 438 6.11 -25.09 4.46
N GLU A 439 6.70 -24.96 3.28
CA GLU A 439 6.98 -23.64 2.71
C GLU A 439 5.66 -22.90 2.45
N VAL A 440 5.65 -21.58 2.66
CA VAL A 440 4.46 -20.74 2.44
C VAL A 440 4.69 -19.87 1.21
N LYS A 441 4.21 -20.35 0.06
CA LYS A 441 4.34 -19.66 -1.24
C LYS A 441 3.07 -18.94 -1.69
N SER A 442 1.90 -19.28 -1.14
CA SER A 442 0.65 -18.61 -1.51
C SER A 442 0.65 -17.14 -1.13
N THR A 443 -0.02 -16.30 -1.92
CA THR A 443 -0.37 -14.94 -1.50
C THR A 443 -1.47 -15.02 -0.44
N PRO A 444 -1.34 -14.35 0.71
CA PRO A 444 -2.37 -14.36 1.72
C PRO A 444 -3.55 -13.45 1.40
N SER A 445 -4.70 -13.77 1.99
CA SER A 445 -5.89 -12.93 1.97
C SER A 445 -6.29 -12.50 3.37
N VAL A 446 -6.78 -11.26 3.47
CA VAL A 446 -7.15 -10.63 4.74
C VAL A 446 -8.60 -10.17 4.66
N SER A 447 -9.44 -10.59 5.61
CA SER A 447 -10.83 -10.17 5.68
C SER A 447 -10.99 -8.76 6.23
N GLU A 448 -12.15 -8.14 6.07
CA GLU A 448 -12.43 -6.82 6.66
C GLU A 448 -12.34 -6.81 8.20
N LYS A 449 -12.62 -7.96 8.83
CA LYS A 449 -12.46 -8.15 10.29
C LYS A 449 -11.00 -8.38 10.68
N GLY A 450 -10.09 -8.58 9.72
CA GLY A 450 -8.66 -8.79 9.89
C GLY A 450 -8.26 -10.23 10.19
N TYR A 451 -9.08 -11.20 9.83
CA TYR A 451 -8.63 -12.59 9.79
C TYR A 451 -7.74 -12.78 8.56
N VAL A 452 -6.66 -13.54 8.73
CA VAL A 452 -5.64 -13.78 7.70
C VAL A 452 -5.68 -15.24 7.30
N TYR A 453 -5.69 -15.47 5.99
CA TYR A 453 -5.82 -16.79 5.40
C TYR A 453 -4.67 -17.04 4.42
N PHE A 454 -4.03 -18.19 4.53
CA PHE A 454 -2.94 -18.57 3.64
C PHE A 454 -2.83 -20.09 3.54
N GLY A 455 -2.30 -20.55 2.41
CA GLY A 455 -2.01 -21.94 2.13
C GLY A 455 -0.51 -22.24 2.05
N CYS A 456 -0.17 -23.51 2.29
CA CYS A 456 1.20 -24.00 2.26
C CYS A 456 1.39 -25.05 1.15
N ASP A 457 2.65 -25.37 0.88
CA ASP A 457 3.02 -26.33 -0.17
C ASP A 457 2.48 -27.75 0.07
N ASP A 458 2.29 -28.14 1.33
CA ASP A 458 1.82 -29.48 1.74
C ASP A 458 0.28 -29.60 1.80
N GLY A 459 -0.44 -28.61 1.27
CA GLY A 459 -1.90 -28.54 1.30
C GLY A 459 -2.47 -28.09 2.64
N ALA A 460 -1.65 -27.68 3.61
CA ALA A 460 -2.16 -27.06 4.83
C ALA A 460 -2.71 -25.66 4.54
N PHE A 461 -3.91 -25.37 5.07
CA PHE A 461 -4.54 -24.06 4.97
C PHE A 461 -4.93 -23.56 6.36
N TYR A 462 -4.54 -22.33 6.67
CA TYR A 462 -4.67 -21.76 8.01
C TYR A 462 -5.52 -20.50 7.97
N ALA A 463 -6.34 -20.33 9.00
CA ALA A 463 -6.99 -19.08 9.34
C ALA A 463 -6.44 -18.57 10.68
N LEU A 464 -5.82 -17.39 10.65
CA LEU A 464 -5.29 -16.71 11.83
C LEU A 464 -6.12 -15.47 12.15
N ASP A 465 -6.19 -15.11 13.43
CA ASP A 465 -6.66 -13.79 13.84
C ASP A 465 -5.59 -12.71 13.61
N LYS A 466 -5.94 -11.44 13.87
CA LYS A 466 -5.02 -10.30 13.77
C LYS A 466 -3.74 -10.43 14.62
N LYS A 467 -3.77 -11.26 15.66
CA LYS A 467 -2.65 -11.49 16.60
C LYS A 467 -1.80 -12.69 16.19
N GLY A 468 -2.14 -13.37 15.09
CA GLY A 468 -1.43 -14.56 14.62
C GLY A 468 -1.85 -15.85 15.32
N LYS A 469 -2.95 -15.85 16.08
CA LYS A 469 -3.47 -17.06 16.71
C LYS A 469 -4.33 -17.83 15.70
N VAL A 470 -4.10 -19.14 15.61
CA VAL A 470 -4.90 -20.01 14.74
C VAL A 470 -6.34 -20.06 15.23
N CYS A 471 -7.26 -19.62 14.38
CA CYS A 471 -8.70 -19.81 14.58
C CYS A 471 -9.10 -21.23 14.20
N TRP A 472 -8.60 -21.70 13.06
CA TRP A 472 -8.81 -23.06 12.56
C TRP A 472 -7.80 -23.39 11.47
N TYR A 473 -7.65 -24.68 11.18
CA TYR A 473 -6.81 -25.19 10.10
C TYR A 473 -7.52 -26.30 9.33
N THR A 474 -7.01 -26.60 8.14
CA THR A 474 -7.40 -27.79 7.38
C THR A 474 -6.23 -28.31 6.57
N LYS A 475 -6.36 -29.52 6.03
CA LYS A 475 -5.39 -30.10 5.11
C LYS A 475 -6.13 -30.62 3.88
N ILE A 476 -5.86 -30.00 2.74
CA ILE A 476 -6.47 -30.35 1.45
C ILE A 476 -5.50 -31.18 0.60
N GLY A 477 -5.98 -31.75 -0.50
CA GLY A 477 -5.28 -32.81 -1.24
C GLY A 477 -4.06 -32.35 -2.02
N GLY A 478 -4.03 -31.08 -2.45
CA GLY A 478 -2.93 -30.51 -3.22
C GLY A 478 -2.38 -29.20 -2.66
N THR A 479 -1.24 -28.78 -3.22
CA THR A 479 -0.59 -27.49 -2.93
C THR A 479 -1.52 -26.31 -3.21
N ILE A 480 -1.39 -25.25 -2.40
CA ILE A 480 -2.14 -24.00 -2.56
C ILE A 480 -1.16 -22.90 -3.00
N TYR A 481 -1.26 -22.48 -4.26
CA TYR A 481 -0.54 -21.29 -4.77
C TYR A 481 -1.45 -20.07 -4.89
N ALA A 482 -2.73 -20.32 -5.19
CA ALA A 482 -3.73 -19.30 -5.45
C ALA A 482 -4.05 -18.44 -4.21
N ASP A 483 -4.35 -17.17 -4.46
CA ASP A 483 -4.85 -16.25 -3.44
C ASP A 483 -6.27 -16.72 -3.00
N PRO A 484 -6.52 -16.96 -1.69
CA PRO A 484 -7.86 -17.31 -1.23
C PRO A 484 -8.86 -16.18 -1.50
N PHE A 485 -10.05 -16.47 -1.99
CA PHE A 485 -11.09 -15.46 -2.17
C PHE A 485 -12.05 -15.44 -0.98
N ILE A 486 -12.35 -14.25 -0.46
CA ILE A 486 -13.21 -14.07 0.72
C ILE A 486 -14.41 -13.21 0.33
N THR A 487 -15.62 -13.70 0.57
CA THR A 487 -16.85 -12.90 0.39
C THR A 487 -17.15 -12.06 1.63
N GLY A 488 -17.99 -11.04 1.50
CA GLY A 488 -18.42 -10.20 2.63
C GLY A 488 -19.20 -10.94 3.72
N GLU A 489 -19.65 -12.17 3.43
CA GLU A 489 -20.34 -13.07 4.37
C GLU A 489 -19.38 -14.10 5.00
N GLU A 490 -18.07 -13.93 4.81
CA GLU A 490 -16.99 -14.83 5.28
C GLU A 490 -17.01 -16.24 4.67
N GLU A 491 -17.63 -16.42 3.50
CA GLU A 491 -17.34 -17.62 2.70
C GLU A 491 -15.94 -17.49 2.10
N ILE A 492 -15.13 -18.54 2.23
CA ILE A 492 -13.74 -18.57 1.79
C ILE A 492 -13.60 -19.63 0.71
N TYR A 493 -13.02 -19.26 -0.42
CA TYR A 493 -12.79 -20.11 -1.59
C TYR A 493 -11.28 -20.28 -1.78
N VAL A 494 -10.82 -21.52 -1.80
CA VAL A 494 -9.40 -21.88 -1.91
C VAL A 494 -9.24 -22.84 -3.07
N SER A 495 -8.47 -22.44 -4.09
CA SER A 495 -8.08 -23.34 -5.17
C SER A 495 -6.86 -24.16 -4.78
N SER A 496 -6.82 -25.41 -5.25
CA SER A 496 -5.71 -26.32 -5.05
C SER A 496 -5.25 -26.95 -6.37
N LEU A 497 -3.98 -27.38 -6.39
CA LEU A 497 -3.42 -28.12 -7.51
C LEU A 497 -4.04 -29.51 -7.71
N ASP A 498 -4.85 -30.02 -6.78
CA ASP A 498 -5.62 -31.25 -7.02
C ASP A 498 -6.84 -31.03 -7.95
N GLY A 499 -7.07 -29.79 -8.39
CA GLY A 499 -8.20 -29.42 -9.24
C GLY A 499 -9.47 -29.03 -8.45
N GLY A 500 -9.41 -29.07 -7.12
CA GLY A 500 -10.49 -28.73 -6.21
C GLY A 500 -10.53 -27.24 -5.85
N ILE A 501 -11.75 -26.71 -5.75
CA ILE A 501 -12.06 -25.41 -5.16
C ILE A 501 -12.82 -25.69 -3.86
N TYR A 502 -12.12 -25.49 -2.74
CA TYR A 502 -12.60 -25.76 -1.40
C TYR A 502 -13.32 -24.53 -0.84
N VAL A 503 -14.54 -24.73 -0.33
CA VAL A 503 -15.35 -23.63 0.22
C VAL A 503 -15.56 -23.84 1.71
N PHE A 504 -15.28 -22.80 2.50
CA PHE A 504 -15.44 -22.78 3.95
C PHE A 504 -16.47 -21.71 4.38
N ARG A 505 -17.19 -21.97 5.47
CA ARG A 505 -18.14 -21.07 6.13
C ARG A 505 -17.80 -20.99 7.61
#